data_AF-A0A3B0SJG1-F1
#
_entry.id   AF-A0A3B0SJG1-F1
#
_cell.length_a   1.000
_cell.length_b   1.000
_cell.length_c   1.000
_cell.angle_alpha   90.00
_cell.angle_beta   90.00
_cell.angle_gamma   90.00
#
_symmetry.space_group_name_H-M   'P 1'
#
loop_
_entity.id
_entity.type
_entity.pdbx_description
1 polymer ?
#
loop_
_entity_poly.entity_id
_entity_poly.type
_entity_poly.pdbx_seq_one_letter_code
_entity_poly.pdbx_strand_id
1 'polypeptide(L)'
;MTLSGSGYFTRLGAVLFTAALLVATIIYPTAGRNAVERARMVAAAVETTPLSARDCAIGEPAFSGPFAAIDDVLSVSPLGGVTAPGEVLPAPYIRINTRRADQGFKRRTTTALAPAKADIVALERKIDRNSDGGVRGFSWTVHFRSCKNIAFYYDRLDTLDDAIIARAGGVETFEEFGGPDHIAIETQIRVNKGDAIGAADGFNVGLHDLAASPAAFERPERYSANPYARAAVFDAPPSLLKAITPDTSRARCPIDYLPKDEQPIWAAKLGDSWGIRRAKGADACRTAVTDEKGAAQGVWFTDAAHNAATTKVSAVVLAADAIA
;
A
#
# COMPACT_ATOMS: atom_id res chain seq x y z
N MET A 1 55.94 8.24 25.37
CA MET A 1 55.10 8.70 24.25
C MET A 1 55.38 7.80 23.05
N THR A 2 54.51 6.83 22.80
CA THR A 2 54.61 5.88 21.67
C THR A 2 53.66 6.34 20.57
N LEU A 3 54.21 6.73 19.42
CA LEU A 3 53.46 7.08 18.21
C LEU A 3 52.93 5.79 17.58
N SER A 4 51.60 5.64 17.54
CA SER A 4 50.90 4.52 16.89
C SER A 4 51.03 4.60 15.37
N GLY A 5 51.62 3.56 14.75
CA GLY A 5 51.87 3.43 13.31
C GLY A 5 50.65 3.13 12.44
N SER A 6 49.41 3.21 12.95
CA SER A 6 48.23 2.80 12.19
C SER A 6 47.82 3.78 11.08
N GLY A 7 48.12 5.08 11.22
CA GLY A 7 47.73 6.10 10.24
C GLY A 7 48.64 6.21 9.01
N TYR A 8 49.84 5.65 9.05
CA TYR A 8 50.82 5.73 7.96
C TYR A 8 50.40 4.87 6.77
N PHE A 9 49.96 3.63 7.03
CA PHE A 9 49.55 2.70 5.98
C PHE A 9 48.23 3.09 5.31
N THR A 10 47.31 3.73 6.05
CA THR A 10 46.06 4.25 5.48
C THR A 10 46.31 5.41 4.53
N ARG A 11 47.22 6.31 4.89
CA ARG A 11 47.62 7.44 4.02
C ARG A 11 48.38 6.97 2.79
N LEU A 12 49.27 5.98 2.93
CA LEU A 12 49.97 5.37 1.81
C LEU A 12 49.00 4.66 0.85
N GLY A 13 48.02 3.92 1.40
CA GLY A 13 46.97 3.27 0.60
C GLY A 13 46.12 4.28 -0.17
N ALA A 14 45.73 5.39 0.47
CA ALA A 14 44.99 6.45 -0.19
C ALA A 14 45.76 7.10 -1.34
N VAL A 15 47.07 7.35 -1.16
CA VAL A 15 47.96 7.93 -2.19
C VAL A 15 48.16 6.98 -3.36
N LEU A 16 48.37 5.68 -3.10
CA LEU A 16 48.51 4.68 -4.17
C LEU A 16 47.21 4.51 -4.95
N PHE A 17 46.06 4.57 -4.30
CA PHE A 17 44.75 4.50 -4.96
C PHE A 17 44.48 5.73 -5.82
N THR A 18 44.81 6.93 -5.33
CA THR A 18 44.68 8.16 -6.14
C THR A 18 45.66 8.17 -7.30
N ALA A 19 46.90 7.72 -7.12
CA ALA A 19 47.88 7.61 -8.20
C ALA A 19 47.44 6.59 -9.27
N ALA A 20 46.89 5.44 -8.86
CA ALA A 20 46.35 4.44 -9.78
C ALA A 20 45.16 4.98 -10.60
N LEU A 21 44.26 5.74 -9.96
CA LEU A 21 43.16 6.42 -10.66
C LEU A 21 43.66 7.48 -11.64
N LEU A 22 44.72 8.22 -11.29
CA LEU A 22 45.32 9.23 -12.16
C LEU A 22 46.04 8.62 -13.36
N VAL A 23 46.73 7.50 -13.16
CA VAL A 23 47.34 6.74 -14.26
C VAL A 23 46.26 6.14 -15.17
N ALA A 24 45.17 5.60 -14.60
CA ALA A 24 44.05 5.08 -15.37
C ALA A 24 43.34 6.15 -16.21
N THR A 25 43.20 7.38 -15.71
CA THR A 25 42.62 8.50 -16.47
C THR A 25 43.55 9.05 -17.55
N ILE A 26 44.87 8.92 -17.38
CA ILE A 26 45.86 9.28 -18.41
C ILE A 26 45.92 8.21 -19.52
N ILE A 27 45.91 6.92 -19.17
CA ILE A 27 45.99 5.82 -20.14
C ILE A 27 44.66 5.66 -20.90
N TYR A 28 43.53 5.92 -20.25
CA TYR A 28 42.20 5.84 -20.84
C TYR A 28 41.44 7.17 -20.70
N PRO A 29 41.84 8.23 -21.44
CA PRO A 29 41.25 9.56 -21.32
C PRO A 29 39.76 9.59 -21.73
N THR A 30 39.32 8.57 -22.46
CA THR A 30 37.92 8.37 -22.84
C THR A 30 37.13 7.49 -21.88
N ALA A 31 37.75 6.83 -20.89
CA ALA A 31 37.02 5.96 -19.94
C ALA A 31 35.98 6.74 -19.13
N GLY A 32 36.30 7.98 -18.73
CA GLY A 32 35.33 8.88 -18.07
C GLY A 32 34.18 9.26 -18.99
N ARG A 33 34.45 9.61 -20.26
CA ARG A 33 33.40 9.88 -21.25
C ARG A 33 32.55 8.65 -21.55
N ASN A 34 33.17 7.48 -21.70
CA ASN A 34 32.49 6.20 -21.95
C ASN A 34 31.65 5.77 -20.75
N ALA A 35 32.08 6.05 -19.51
CA ALA A 35 31.28 5.80 -18.31
C ALA A 35 30.08 6.74 -18.23
N VAL A 36 30.25 8.02 -18.55
CA VAL A 36 29.16 9.01 -18.61
C VAL A 36 28.21 8.74 -19.78
N GLU A 37 28.71 8.31 -20.94
CA GLU A 37 27.89 7.89 -22.09
C GLU A 37 27.14 6.60 -21.80
N ARG A 38 27.78 5.61 -21.16
CA ARG A 38 27.07 4.41 -20.68
C ARG A 38 26.03 4.75 -19.62
N ALA A 39 26.35 5.63 -18.68
CA ALA A 39 25.38 6.09 -17.67
C ALA A 39 24.21 6.86 -18.32
N ARG A 40 24.48 7.70 -19.33
CA ARG A 40 23.44 8.38 -20.12
C ARG A 40 22.62 7.41 -20.98
N MET A 41 23.23 6.41 -21.58
CA MET A 41 22.53 5.37 -22.35
C MET A 41 21.66 4.51 -21.45
N VAL A 42 22.14 4.16 -20.25
CA VAL A 42 21.34 3.46 -19.23
C VAL A 42 20.21 4.38 -18.74
N ALA A 43 20.47 5.65 -18.45
CA ALA A 43 19.44 6.61 -18.04
C ALA A 43 18.42 6.91 -19.15
N ALA A 44 18.82 6.90 -20.42
CA ALA A 44 17.93 7.05 -21.57
C ALA A 44 17.15 5.77 -21.90
N ALA A 45 17.66 4.60 -21.51
CA ALA A 45 16.96 3.31 -21.57
C ALA A 45 16.02 3.09 -20.37
N VAL A 46 16.17 3.88 -19.29
CA VAL A 46 15.19 3.91 -18.20
C VAL A 46 13.96 4.65 -18.73
N GLU A 47 12.89 3.88 -18.91
CA GLU A 47 11.55 4.36 -19.17
C GLU A 47 11.15 5.48 -18.19
N THR A 48 11.29 6.74 -18.60
CA THR A 48 11.09 7.92 -17.75
C THR A 48 9.62 8.28 -17.56
N THR A 49 8.73 7.83 -18.45
CA THR A 49 7.30 8.09 -18.33
C THR A 49 6.76 7.39 -17.08
N PRO A 50 6.14 8.12 -16.13
CA PRO A 50 5.44 7.54 -15.00
C PRO A 50 4.41 6.52 -15.49
N LEU A 51 4.29 5.36 -14.81
CA LEU A 51 3.22 4.39 -15.05
C LEU A 51 1.84 5.02 -14.80
N SER A 52 1.74 5.95 -13.85
CA SER A 52 0.51 6.71 -13.61
C SER A 52 0.02 7.50 -14.84
N ALA A 53 0.89 7.77 -15.82
CA ALA A 53 0.56 8.46 -17.06
C ALA A 53 0.34 7.52 -18.25
N ARG A 54 0.55 6.21 -18.08
CA ARG A 54 0.45 5.23 -19.18
C ARG A 54 -0.88 4.53 -19.23
N ASP A 55 -1.37 4.29 -20.44
CA ASP A 55 -2.54 3.44 -20.61
C ASP A 55 -2.27 2.02 -20.12
N CYS A 56 -3.30 1.40 -19.58
CA CYS A 56 -3.22 0.02 -19.09
C CYS A 56 -3.19 -0.95 -20.27
N ALA A 57 -2.36 -1.99 -20.18
CA ALA A 57 -2.33 -3.04 -21.19
C ALA A 57 -3.70 -3.73 -21.27
N ILE A 58 -4.25 -3.82 -22.49
CA ILE A 58 -5.56 -4.45 -22.70
C ILE A 58 -5.41 -5.97 -22.55
N GLY A 59 -6.24 -6.57 -21.69
CA GLY A 59 -6.32 -8.02 -21.53
C GLY A 59 -5.25 -8.66 -20.64
N GLU A 60 -4.32 -7.87 -20.09
CA GLU A 60 -3.37 -8.35 -19.08
C GLU A 60 -3.93 -8.13 -17.66
N PRO A 61 -3.67 -9.05 -16.72
CA PRO A 61 -4.04 -8.84 -15.33
C PRO A 61 -3.26 -7.64 -14.77
N ALA A 62 -3.95 -6.74 -14.05
CA ALA A 62 -3.28 -5.56 -13.50
C ALA A 62 -2.20 -5.93 -12.47
N PHE A 63 -2.32 -7.11 -11.86
CA PHE A 63 -1.28 -7.71 -11.03
C PHE A 63 -0.66 -8.94 -11.70
N SER A 64 0.63 -9.09 -11.47
CA SER A 64 1.45 -10.19 -12.01
C SER A 64 2.07 -11.05 -10.92
N GLY A 65 1.78 -10.76 -9.65
CA GLY A 65 2.24 -11.49 -8.48
C GLY A 65 1.39 -11.20 -7.23
N PRO A 66 1.64 -11.94 -6.15
CA PRO A 66 0.89 -11.86 -4.91
C PRO A 66 1.26 -10.64 -4.05
N PHE A 67 0.43 -10.34 -3.05
CA PHE A 67 0.66 -9.25 -2.08
C PHE A 67 1.67 -9.60 -0.99
N ALA A 68 1.83 -10.89 -0.68
CA ALA A 68 2.73 -11.45 0.32
C ALA A 68 2.95 -12.94 0.02
N ALA A 69 3.89 -13.59 0.72
CA ALA A 69 4.03 -15.04 0.63
C ALA A 69 2.78 -15.73 1.21
N ILE A 70 2.09 -16.55 0.42
CA ILE A 70 0.81 -17.14 0.82
C ILE A 70 0.89 -18.02 2.08
N ASP A 71 2.06 -18.61 2.34
CA ASP A 71 2.33 -19.45 3.52
C ASP A 71 2.48 -18.64 4.81
N ASP A 72 2.72 -17.33 4.70
CA ASP A 72 2.68 -16.39 5.81
C ASP A 72 1.26 -15.88 6.07
N VAL A 73 0.37 -15.99 5.09
CA VAL A 73 -1.02 -15.54 5.18
C VAL A 73 -1.87 -16.60 5.85
N LEU A 74 -2.39 -16.29 7.02
CA LEU A 74 -3.38 -17.14 7.67
C LEU A 74 -4.73 -17.01 6.95
N SER A 75 -5.25 -15.79 6.88
CA SER A 75 -6.57 -15.50 6.34
C SER A 75 -6.59 -14.12 5.67
N VAL A 76 -7.58 -13.92 4.81
CA VAL A 76 -7.83 -12.65 4.15
C VAL A 76 -9.23 -12.20 4.56
N SER A 77 -9.33 -11.13 5.35
CA SER A 77 -10.62 -10.60 5.75
C SER A 77 -11.14 -9.59 4.75
N PRO A 78 -12.36 -9.74 4.23
CA PRO A 78 -13.00 -8.66 3.51
C PRO A 78 -13.23 -7.51 4.49
N LEU A 79 -12.70 -6.32 4.18
CA LEU A 79 -12.86 -5.13 5.02
C LEU A 79 -14.24 -4.49 4.86
N GLY A 80 -15.07 -5.00 3.95
CA GLY A 80 -16.49 -4.69 3.93
C GLY A 80 -17.25 -5.11 5.21
N GLY A 81 -16.73 -6.01 6.06
CA GLY A 81 -17.54 -6.68 7.08
C GLY A 81 -17.96 -5.87 8.31
N VAL A 82 -17.12 -4.99 8.87
CA VAL A 82 -17.42 -4.24 10.12
C VAL A 82 -16.44 -3.05 10.19
N THR A 83 -16.88 -1.83 9.90
CA THR A 83 -16.00 -0.66 9.99
C THR A 83 -15.61 -0.40 11.45
N ALA A 84 -14.31 -0.30 11.71
CA ALA A 84 -13.82 0.40 12.89
C ALA A 84 -14.20 1.90 12.79
N PRO A 85 -14.43 2.61 13.90
CA PRO A 85 -14.69 4.04 13.87
C PRO A 85 -13.57 4.78 13.11
N GLY A 86 -13.94 5.56 12.08
CA GLY A 86 -13.01 6.37 11.28
C GLY A 86 -12.66 5.81 9.88
N GLU A 87 -13.15 4.63 9.49
CA GLU A 87 -12.97 4.11 8.13
C GLU A 87 -14.12 4.51 7.19
N VAL A 88 -13.79 4.93 5.96
CA VAL A 88 -14.74 5.44 4.94
C VAL A 88 -15.44 4.27 4.27
N LEU A 89 -16.61 3.88 4.80
CA LEU A 89 -17.63 3.01 4.18
C LEU A 89 -17.10 1.59 3.76
N PRO A 90 -17.95 0.56 3.60
CA PRO A 90 -17.47 -0.73 3.14
C PRO A 90 -17.08 -0.65 1.67
N ALA A 91 -15.79 -0.61 1.42
CA ALA A 91 -15.21 -0.86 0.12
C ALA A 91 -14.78 -2.35 0.04
N PRO A 92 -14.74 -2.95 -1.17
CA PRO A 92 -14.28 -4.33 -1.40
C PRO A 92 -12.77 -4.52 -1.20
N TYR A 93 -12.19 -3.85 -0.21
CA TYR A 93 -10.81 -4.02 0.20
C TYR A 93 -10.65 -5.28 1.04
N ILE A 94 -9.40 -5.69 1.22
CA ILE A 94 -9.06 -6.86 2.00
C ILE A 94 -8.03 -6.51 3.06
N ARG A 95 -8.08 -7.23 4.17
CA ARG A 95 -7.02 -7.28 5.17
C ARG A 95 -6.34 -8.62 5.09
N ILE A 96 -5.03 -8.61 4.94
CA ILE A 96 -4.19 -9.79 5.03
C ILE A 96 -3.87 -10.00 6.50
N ASN A 97 -4.29 -11.14 7.06
CA ASN A 97 -4.03 -11.50 8.45
C ASN A 97 -2.99 -12.62 8.50
N THR A 98 -2.05 -12.47 9.41
CA THR A 98 -0.92 -13.38 9.58
C THR A 98 -0.93 -14.10 10.94
N ARG A 99 -1.88 -13.76 11.83
CA ARG A 99 -1.99 -14.29 13.20
C ARG A 99 -2.69 -15.65 13.24
N ARG A 100 -2.03 -16.74 13.59
CA ARG A 100 -2.70 -18.06 13.67
C ARG A 100 -3.48 -18.26 14.98
N ALA A 101 -4.73 -18.74 14.87
CA ALA A 101 -5.60 -18.99 16.02
C ALA A 101 -5.09 -20.11 16.97
N ASP A 102 -4.30 -21.05 16.45
CA ASP A 102 -3.78 -22.23 17.17
C ASP A 102 -2.45 -21.98 17.91
N GLN A 103 -1.77 -20.87 17.65
CA GLN A 103 -0.47 -20.52 18.27
C GLN A 103 -0.57 -19.37 19.28
N GLY A 104 -1.79 -19.02 19.71
CA GLY A 104 -2.06 -17.85 20.55
C GLY A 104 -1.75 -16.53 19.83
N PHE A 105 -1.77 -15.41 20.56
CA PHE A 105 -1.54 -14.05 20.04
C PHE A 105 -0.12 -13.79 19.49
N LYS A 106 0.65 -14.82 19.11
CA LYS A 106 1.97 -14.64 18.50
C LYS A 106 1.80 -14.00 17.12
N ARG A 107 2.21 -12.72 17.06
CA ARG A 107 2.26 -11.93 15.82
C ARG A 107 3.25 -12.58 14.86
N ARG A 108 2.82 -12.83 13.63
CA ARG A 108 3.72 -13.25 12.55
C ARG A 108 3.82 -12.08 11.60
N THR A 109 4.96 -11.42 11.60
CA THR A 109 5.23 -10.38 10.61
C THR A 109 5.38 -11.04 9.24
N THR A 110 4.77 -10.46 8.21
CA THR A 110 5.00 -10.84 6.81
C THR A 110 5.53 -9.64 6.04
N THR A 111 6.23 -9.91 4.95
CA THR A 111 6.70 -8.89 4.01
C THR A 111 5.57 -8.58 3.02
N ALA A 112 5.22 -7.31 2.89
CA ALA A 112 4.35 -6.83 1.82
C ALA A 112 5.18 -6.69 0.54
N LEU A 113 4.73 -7.33 -0.54
CA LEU A 113 5.40 -7.38 -1.83
C LEU A 113 4.65 -6.54 -2.85
N ALA A 114 5.35 -5.90 -3.77
CA ALA A 114 4.73 -5.26 -4.92
C ALA A 114 4.08 -6.33 -5.83
N PRO A 115 2.76 -6.27 -6.10
CA PRO A 115 2.07 -7.28 -6.90
C PRO A 115 2.28 -7.08 -8.41
N ALA A 116 2.88 -5.95 -8.82
CA ALA A 116 3.18 -5.59 -10.19
C ALA A 116 4.32 -4.57 -10.25
N LYS A 117 4.81 -4.30 -11.47
CA LYS A 117 5.57 -3.09 -11.73
C LYS A 117 4.63 -1.89 -11.51
N ALA A 118 5.03 -0.96 -10.64
CA ALA A 118 4.21 0.18 -10.26
C ALA A 118 5.07 1.40 -9.91
N ASP A 119 4.50 2.59 -10.02
CA ASP A 119 5.04 3.77 -9.34
C ASP A 119 4.37 3.88 -7.98
N ILE A 120 5.17 4.01 -6.92
CA ILE A 120 4.69 4.57 -5.66
C ILE A 120 4.51 6.07 -5.92
N VAL A 121 3.28 6.55 -5.77
CA VAL A 121 2.88 7.94 -6.05
C VAL A 121 2.73 8.77 -4.79
N ALA A 122 2.51 8.15 -3.65
CA ALA A 122 2.52 8.82 -2.37
C ALA A 122 2.86 7.86 -1.23
N LEU A 123 3.41 8.41 -0.16
CA LEU A 123 3.66 7.74 1.11
C LEU A 123 2.98 8.53 2.22
N GLU A 124 2.37 7.83 3.17
CA GLU A 124 1.86 8.41 4.41
C GLU A 124 2.47 7.68 5.60
N ARG A 125 2.73 8.42 6.68
CA ARG A 125 3.07 7.88 7.98
C ARG A 125 2.12 8.45 9.03
N LYS A 126 1.54 7.58 9.84
CA LYS A 126 0.64 7.93 10.93
C LYS A 126 1.21 7.48 12.27
N ILE A 127 1.04 8.32 13.29
CA ILE A 127 1.33 8.02 14.69
C ILE A 127 0.06 7.45 15.30
N ASP A 128 0.12 6.18 15.70
CA ASP A 128 -0.95 5.55 16.45
C ASP A 128 -0.80 5.93 17.92
N ARG A 129 -1.80 6.60 18.50
CA ARG A 129 -1.83 6.92 19.93
C ARG A 129 -2.69 5.93 20.73
N ASN A 130 -2.36 5.74 22.01
CA ASN A 130 -3.21 5.02 22.96
C ASN A 130 -4.30 5.95 23.53
N SER A 131 -5.17 5.41 24.39
CA SER A 131 -6.26 6.18 25.05
C SER A 131 -5.77 7.37 25.86
N ASP A 132 -4.52 7.34 26.30
CA ASP A 132 -3.92 8.35 27.18
C ASP A 132 -3.11 9.39 26.37
N GLY A 133 -3.18 9.33 25.03
CA GLY A 133 -2.47 10.22 24.11
C GLY A 133 -0.98 9.89 23.91
N GLY A 134 -0.46 8.84 24.53
CA GLY A 134 0.91 8.35 24.33
C GLY A 134 1.07 7.63 22.99
N VAL A 135 2.27 7.71 22.41
CA VAL A 135 2.60 7.02 21.15
C VAL A 135 2.61 5.51 21.39
N ARG A 136 1.74 4.78 20.68
CA ARG A 136 1.68 3.32 20.64
C ARG A 136 2.58 2.75 19.55
N GLY A 137 2.71 3.45 18.44
CA GLY A 137 3.52 3.02 17.31
C GLY A 137 3.31 3.90 16.08
N PHE A 138 3.84 3.43 14.96
CA PHE A 138 3.69 4.07 13.66
C PHE A 138 3.02 3.10 12.71
N SER A 139 2.28 3.65 11.75
CA SER A 139 1.78 2.89 10.61
C SER A 139 2.07 3.65 9.32
N TRP A 140 2.29 2.89 8.26
CA TRP A 140 2.58 3.42 6.93
C TRP A 140 1.46 3.06 5.95
N THR A 141 1.17 4.01 5.07
CA THR A 141 0.32 3.82 3.90
C THR A 141 1.14 4.11 2.65
N VAL A 142 1.07 3.23 1.65
CA VAL A 142 1.82 3.33 0.39
C VAL A 142 0.83 3.31 -0.75
N HIS A 143 0.81 4.35 -1.57
CA HIS A 143 -0.08 4.49 -2.71
C HIS A 143 0.65 4.20 -4.01
N PHE A 144 0.04 3.36 -4.84
CA PHE A 144 0.63 2.86 -6.07
C PHE A 144 -0.23 3.18 -7.30
N ARG A 145 0.46 3.27 -8.45
CA ARG A 145 -0.13 3.26 -9.80
C ARG A 145 0.63 2.25 -10.67
N SER A 146 -0.04 1.18 -11.10
CA SER A 146 0.54 0.25 -12.09
C SER A 146 0.30 0.73 -13.53
N CYS A 147 -0.76 1.51 -13.73
CA CYS A 147 -1.05 2.26 -14.95
C CYS A 147 -2.00 3.43 -14.62
N LYS A 148 -2.41 4.20 -15.62
CA LYS A 148 -3.34 5.34 -15.49
C LYS A 148 -4.65 4.97 -14.79
N ASN A 149 -5.21 3.80 -15.09
CA ASN A 149 -6.53 3.41 -14.57
C ASN A 149 -6.48 2.52 -13.33
N ILE A 150 -5.32 1.95 -12.98
CA ILE A 150 -5.23 1.07 -11.82
C ILE A 150 -4.44 1.76 -10.72
N ALA A 151 -5.14 2.04 -9.62
CA ALA A 151 -4.56 2.52 -8.38
C ALA A 151 -4.77 1.48 -7.28
N PHE A 152 -3.79 1.28 -6.43
CA PHE A 152 -3.93 0.43 -5.26
C PHE A 152 -3.08 0.98 -4.14
N TYR A 153 -3.34 0.55 -2.91
CA TYR A 153 -2.57 0.98 -1.77
C TYR A 153 -2.41 -0.15 -0.76
N TYR A 154 -1.31 -0.08 -0.01
CA TYR A 154 -1.13 -0.81 1.23
C TYR A 154 -1.31 0.13 2.38
N ASP A 155 -2.09 -0.27 3.37
CA ASP A 155 -2.33 0.50 4.57
C ASP A 155 -2.06 -0.34 5.82
N ARG A 156 -1.69 0.34 6.92
CA ARG A 156 -1.29 -0.27 8.19
C ARG A 156 -0.06 -1.17 8.08
N LEU A 157 0.93 -0.76 7.29
CA LEU A 157 2.26 -1.39 7.36
C LEU A 157 2.98 -0.93 8.64
N ASP A 158 3.55 -1.87 9.41
CA ASP A 158 4.29 -1.53 10.64
C ASP A 158 5.64 -0.86 10.30
N THR A 159 6.23 -1.26 9.18
CA THR A 159 7.51 -0.74 8.66
C THR A 159 7.46 -0.58 7.16
N LEU A 160 8.23 0.37 6.64
CA LEU A 160 8.47 0.57 5.21
C LEU A 160 9.94 0.26 4.91
N ASP A 161 10.24 -0.26 3.72
CA ASP A 161 11.62 -0.53 3.30
C ASP A 161 12.45 0.76 3.29
N ASP A 162 13.62 0.73 3.95
CA ASP A 162 14.48 1.91 4.13
C ASP A 162 14.94 2.51 2.80
N ALA A 163 15.10 1.69 1.74
CA ALA A 163 15.48 2.20 0.42
C ALA A 163 14.33 2.99 -0.23
N ILE A 164 13.06 2.67 0.06
CA ILE A 164 11.91 3.46 -0.39
C ILE A 164 11.90 4.81 0.33
N ILE A 165 12.11 4.83 1.65
CA ILE A 165 12.18 6.07 2.44
C ILE A 165 13.33 6.96 1.93
N ALA A 166 14.52 6.39 1.72
CA ALA A 166 15.68 7.11 1.22
C ALA A 166 15.43 7.69 -0.19
N ARG A 167 14.78 6.93 -1.09
CA ARG A 167 14.41 7.40 -2.44
C ARG A 167 13.32 8.47 -2.41
N ALA A 168 12.50 8.54 -1.36
CA ALA A 168 11.55 9.62 -1.13
C ALA A 168 12.20 10.90 -0.57
N GLY A 169 13.51 10.86 -0.27
CA GLY A 169 14.25 12.00 0.27
C GLY A 169 14.34 12.03 1.79
N GLY A 170 13.98 10.95 2.48
CA GLY A 170 13.91 10.90 3.95
C GLY A 170 12.52 11.25 4.47
N VAL A 171 12.30 11.14 5.78
CA VAL A 171 11.00 11.44 6.39
C VAL A 171 10.84 12.92 6.73
N GLU A 172 11.95 13.63 6.82
CA GLU A 172 12.04 15.07 7.04
C GLU A 172 11.46 15.91 5.89
N THR A 173 11.28 15.31 4.71
CA THR A 173 10.67 15.97 3.53
C THR A 173 9.16 15.81 3.49
N PHE A 174 8.56 15.03 4.40
CA PHE A 174 7.13 14.80 4.43
C PHE A 174 6.42 16.00 5.04
N GLU A 175 5.26 16.31 4.50
CA GLU A 175 4.42 17.41 4.94
C GLU A 175 3.39 16.93 5.95
N GLU A 176 3.11 17.76 6.96
CA GLU A 176 2.04 17.48 7.93
C GLU A 176 0.66 17.54 7.27
N PHE A 177 -0.19 16.62 7.68
CA PHE A 177 -1.44 16.34 7.01
C PHE A 177 -2.54 16.11 8.03
N GLY A 178 -3.38 17.12 8.29
CA GLY A 178 -4.43 17.05 9.30
C GLY A 178 -3.93 17.03 10.75
N GLY A 179 -2.63 17.25 10.97
CA GLY A 179 -1.99 17.38 12.29
C GLY A 179 -0.60 16.74 12.35
N PRO A 180 0.12 16.86 13.49
CA PRO A 180 1.49 16.36 13.64
C PRO A 180 1.59 14.83 13.66
N ASP A 181 0.46 14.14 13.79
CA ASP A 181 0.39 12.68 13.85
C ASP A 181 0.30 12.04 12.47
N HIS A 182 0.16 12.81 11.40
CA HIS A 182 0.02 12.29 10.07
C HIS A 182 0.82 13.15 9.13
N ILE A 183 1.81 12.53 8.49
CA ILE A 183 2.66 13.18 7.50
C ILE A 183 2.59 12.42 6.18
N ALA A 184 2.76 13.10 5.05
CA ALA A 184 2.71 12.50 3.73
C ALA A 184 3.64 13.18 2.73
N ILE A 185 3.97 12.48 1.64
CA ILE A 185 4.76 13.02 0.53
C ILE A 185 4.28 12.45 -0.79
N GLU A 186 4.28 13.26 -1.84
CA GLU A 186 4.10 12.80 -3.22
C GLU A 186 5.46 12.33 -3.77
N THR A 187 5.47 11.19 -4.46
CA THR A 187 6.71 10.61 -4.97
C THR A 187 6.51 9.95 -6.33
N GLN A 188 7.60 9.46 -6.92
CA GLN A 188 7.57 8.74 -8.19
C GLN A 188 8.61 7.62 -8.17
N ILE A 189 8.47 6.73 -7.19
CA ILE A 189 9.40 5.62 -6.97
C ILE A 189 8.90 4.41 -7.74
N ARG A 190 9.59 4.05 -8.82
CA ARG A 190 9.36 2.79 -9.53
C ARG A 190 9.76 1.59 -8.66
N VAL A 191 8.85 0.63 -8.54
CA VAL A 191 9.05 -0.72 -8.00
C VAL A 191 8.71 -1.77 -9.06
N ASN A 192 9.31 -2.95 -8.94
CA ASN A 192 9.03 -4.13 -9.75
C ASN A 192 8.18 -5.14 -8.97
N LYS A 193 7.57 -6.08 -9.69
CA LYS A 193 6.90 -7.21 -9.07
C LYS A 193 7.84 -7.93 -8.11
N GLY A 194 7.37 -8.19 -6.89
CA GLY A 194 8.11 -8.94 -5.87
C GLY A 194 9.09 -8.12 -5.07
N ASP A 195 9.29 -6.84 -5.40
CA ASP A 195 10.06 -5.93 -4.55
C ASP A 195 9.40 -5.86 -3.17
N ALA A 196 10.21 -5.91 -2.11
CA ALA A 196 9.73 -5.69 -0.76
C ALA A 196 9.32 -4.22 -0.59
N ILE A 197 8.11 -4.00 -0.09
CA ILE A 197 7.58 -2.67 0.21
C ILE A 197 7.79 -2.35 1.68
N GLY A 198 7.58 -3.32 2.55
CA GLY A 198 7.62 -3.15 3.99
C GLY A 198 7.17 -4.43 4.68
N ALA A 199 6.89 -4.34 5.97
CA ALA A 199 6.46 -5.50 6.75
C ALA A 199 5.39 -5.12 7.78
N ALA A 200 4.50 -6.08 8.08
CA ALA A 200 3.41 -5.88 9.03
C ALA A 200 2.92 -7.19 9.68
N ASP A 201 2.36 -7.09 10.89
CA ASP A 201 1.45 -8.08 11.50
C ASP A 201 0.02 -7.93 10.93
N GLY A 202 -0.04 -8.05 9.61
CA GLY A 202 -1.24 -7.88 8.81
C GLY A 202 -1.51 -6.44 8.38
N PHE A 203 -1.90 -6.29 7.12
CA PHE A 203 -2.05 -5.00 6.44
C PHE A 203 -3.26 -5.02 5.51
N ASN A 204 -3.74 -3.85 5.14
CA ASN A 204 -4.89 -3.67 4.28
C ASN A 204 -4.43 -3.49 2.83
N VAL A 205 -5.19 -4.00 1.88
CA VAL A 205 -4.99 -3.81 0.44
C VAL A 205 -6.28 -3.24 -0.13
N GLY A 206 -6.19 -2.03 -0.67
CA GLY A 206 -7.27 -1.43 -1.45
C GLY A 206 -6.91 -1.31 -2.92
N LEU A 207 -7.89 -1.49 -3.80
CA LEU A 207 -7.73 -1.38 -5.26
C LEU A 207 -8.86 -0.56 -5.85
N HIS A 208 -8.50 0.29 -6.82
CA HIS A 208 -9.41 1.10 -7.62
C HIS A 208 -9.15 0.88 -9.11
N ASP A 209 -10.21 0.58 -9.84
CA ASP A 209 -10.20 0.54 -11.30
C ASP A 209 -10.97 1.75 -11.85
N LEU A 210 -10.21 2.75 -12.30
CA LEU A 210 -10.73 4.00 -12.84
C LEU A 210 -11.34 3.86 -14.23
N ALA A 211 -11.13 2.73 -14.91
CA ALA A 211 -11.78 2.43 -16.19
C ALA A 211 -13.13 1.73 -15.98
N ALA A 212 -13.28 0.96 -14.89
CA ALA A 212 -14.51 0.26 -14.61
C ALA A 212 -15.64 1.22 -14.21
N SER A 213 -16.87 0.92 -14.61
CA SER A 213 -18.05 1.71 -14.24
C SER A 213 -18.13 1.87 -12.71
N PRO A 214 -18.36 3.09 -12.19
CA PRO A 214 -18.63 3.27 -10.77
C PRO A 214 -19.72 2.33 -10.29
N ALA A 215 -19.61 1.85 -9.06
CA ALA A 215 -20.68 1.09 -8.42
C ALA A 215 -21.97 1.93 -8.41
N ALA A 216 -23.10 1.27 -8.68
CA ALA A 216 -24.41 1.89 -8.69
C ALA A 216 -24.89 2.11 -7.25
N PHE A 217 -24.39 3.18 -6.66
CA PHE A 217 -24.83 3.68 -5.35
C PHE A 217 -26.05 4.58 -5.53
N GLU A 218 -27.04 4.48 -4.64
CA GLU A 218 -28.16 5.44 -4.57
C GLU A 218 -27.63 6.85 -4.26
N ARG A 219 -26.52 6.96 -3.51
CA ARG A 219 -25.90 8.24 -3.12
C ARG A 219 -24.40 8.28 -3.40
N PRO A 220 -23.98 8.26 -4.69
CA PRO A 220 -22.56 8.15 -5.09
C PRO A 220 -21.69 9.29 -4.54
N GLU A 221 -22.27 10.46 -4.26
CA GLU A 221 -21.57 11.61 -3.69
C GLU A 221 -20.89 11.29 -2.34
N ARG A 222 -21.45 10.36 -1.55
CA ARG A 222 -20.94 9.95 -0.24
C ARG A 222 -19.65 9.13 -0.34
N TYR A 223 -19.46 8.48 -1.47
CA TYR A 223 -18.36 7.57 -1.75
C TYR A 223 -17.22 8.27 -2.52
N SER A 224 -17.48 9.49 -2.98
CA SER A 224 -16.45 10.41 -3.52
C SER A 224 -15.73 11.21 -2.42
N ALA A 225 -15.99 10.92 -1.14
CA ALA A 225 -15.49 11.71 -0.03
C ALA A 225 -13.96 11.69 0.02
N ASN A 226 -13.37 12.88 -0.13
CA ASN A 226 -12.03 13.14 0.37
C ASN A 226 -12.15 13.25 1.89
N PRO A 227 -11.71 12.26 2.70
CA PRO A 227 -11.77 12.34 4.17
C PRO A 227 -11.02 13.56 4.72
N TYR A 228 -10.21 14.19 3.86
CA TYR A 228 -9.37 15.31 4.15
C TYR A 228 -9.90 16.65 3.60
N ALA A 229 -11.10 16.65 2.98
CA ALA A 229 -11.76 17.90 2.56
C ALA A 229 -12.32 18.71 3.74
N ARG A 230 -12.53 18.09 4.91
CA ARG A 230 -12.98 18.77 6.13
C ARG A 230 -11.90 18.89 7.21
N ALA A 231 -10.89 18.04 7.17
CA ALA A 231 -9.73 18.16 8.04
C ALA A 231 -8.90 19.36 7.58
N ALA A 232 -8.31 20.07 8.53
CA ALA A 232 -7.39 21.18 8.35
C ALA A 232 -6.14 20.78 7.52
N VAL A 233 -6.32 20.57 6.21
CA VAL A 233 -5.22 20.40 5.25
C VAL A 233 -4.87 21.79 4.73
N PHE A 234 -4.27 22.61 5.59
CA PHE A 234 -4.01 24.00 5.20
C PHE A 234 -2.85 24.12 4.20
N ASP A 235 -1.96 23.13 4.10
CA ASP A 235 -0.71 23.27 3.34
C ASP A 235 -0.37 22.14 2.34
N ALA A 236 -1.09 21.01 2.32
CA ALA A 236 -0.72 19.92 1.41
C ALA A 236 -1.04 20.26 -0.07
N PRO A 237 -0.11 20.01 -1.01
CA PRO A 237 -0.31 20.23 -2.43
C PRO A 237 -1.57 19.53 -2.95
N PRO A 238 -2.35 20.17 -3.84
CA PRO A 238 -3.48 19.53 -4.49
C PRO A 238 -3.14 18.22 -5.20
N SER A 239 -1.90 18.08 -5.69
CA SER A 239 -1.40 16.85 -6.32
C SER A 239 -1.24 15.71 -5.31
N LEU A 240 -0.68 15.99 -4.13
CA LEU A 240 -0.59 15.03 -3.02
C LEU A 240 -1.98 14.58 -2.57
N LEU A 241 -2.91 15.52 -2.36
CA LEU A 241 -4.30 15.21 -2.01
C LEU A 241 -4.97 14.28 -3.02
N LYS A 242 -4.76 14.53 -4.31
CA LYS A 242 -5.25 13.68 -5.40
C LYS A 242 -4.57 12.30 -5.41
N ALA A 243 -3.31 12.21 -5.01
CA ALA A 243 -2.57 10.95 -4.96
C ALA A 243 -3.07 10.03 -3.84
N ILE A 244 -3.47 10.59 -2.68
CA ILE A 244 -3.89 9.82 -1.49
C ILE A 244 -5.40 9.65 -1.34
N THR A 245 -6.21 10.40 -2.08
CA THR A 245 -7.68 10.32 -1.99
C THR A 245 -8.22 9.18 -2.87
N PRO A 246 -8.81 8.12 -2.29
CA PRO A 246 -9.44 7.04 -3.06
C PRO A 246 -10.81 7.44 -3.63
N ASP A 247 -11.16 6.93 -4.81
CA ASP A 247 -12.54 6.97 -5.33
C ASP A 247 -13.23 5.64 -4.98
N THR A 248 -13.88 5.57 -3.82
CA THR A 248 -14.44 4.31 -3.31
C THR A 248 -15.56 3.75 -4.19
N SER A 249 -16.20 4.57 -5.03
CA SER A 249 -17.16 4.09 -6.04
C SER A 249 -16.53 3.17 -7.08
N ARG A 250 -15.22 3.26 -7.25
CA ARG A 250 -14.42 2.45 -8.18
C ARG A 250 -13.59 1.40 -7.49
N ALA A 251 -13.80 1.20 -6.19
CA ALA A 251 -13.13 0.16 -5.46
C ALA A 251 -13.50 -1.22 -6.02
N ARG A 252 -12.52 -2.13 -6.04
CA ARG A 252 -12.67 -3.52 -6.51
C ARG A 252 -11.96 -4.47 -5.57
N CYS A 253 -12.32 -5.76 -5.62
CA CYS A 253 -11.55 -6.74 -4.87
C CYS A 253 -10.15 -6.88 -5.46
N PRO A 254 -9.09 -6.66 -4.66
CA PRO A 254 -7.72 -6.84 -5.17
C PRO A 254 -7.44 -8.27 -5.66
N ILE A 255 -8.11 -9.29 -5.07
CA ILE A 255 -7.95 -10.69 -5.49
C ILE A 255 -8.40 -10.90 -6.94
N ASP A 256 -9.45 -10.21 -7.40
CA ASP A 256 -9.96 -10.36 -8.77
C ASP A 256 -8.95 -9.92 -9.84
N TYR A 257 -7.95 -9.14 -9.45
CA TYR A 257 -6.90 -8.58 -10.32
C TYR A 257 -5.57 -9.36 -10.24
N LEU A 258 -5.47 -10.37 -9.37
CA LEU A 258 -4.33 -11.30 -9.35
C LEU A 258 -4.28 -12.19 -10.60
N PRO A 259 -3.11 -12.79 -10.92
CA PRO A 259 -3.01 -13.85 -11.92
C PRO A 259 -4.04 -14.96 -11.70
N LYS A 260 -4.60 -15.51 -12.79
CA LYS A 260 -5.76 -16.42 -12.73
C LYS A 260 -5.52 -17.70 -11.91
N ASP A 261 -4.28 -18.16 -11.87
CA ASP A 261 -3.79 -19.27 -11.06
C ASP A 261 -3.65 -18.92 -9.56
N GLU A 262 -3.39 -17.65 -9.23
CA GLU A 262 -3.31 -17.14 -7.86
C GLU A 262 -4.69 -16.83 -7.26
N GLN A 263 -5.65 -16.37 -8.07
CA GLN A 263 -7.02 -16.02 -7.62
C GLN A 263 -7.65 -17.11 -6.72
N PRO A 264 -7.73 -18.40 -7.11
CA PRO A 264 -8.35 -19.43 -6.26
C PRO A 264 -7.58 -19.69 -4.96
N ILE A 265 -6.26 -19.53 -4.96
CA ILE A 265 -5.40 -19.73 -3.78
C ILE A 265 -5.69 -18.65 -2.74
N TRP A 266 -5.74 -17.40 -3.19
CA TRP A 266 -6.06 -16.24 -2.34
C TRP A 266 -7.53 -16.23 -1.92
N ALA A 267 -8.45 -16.58 -2.81
CA ALA A 267 -9.87 -16.69 -2.50
C ALA A 267 -10.14 -17.77 -1.43
N ALA A 268 -9.38 -18.87 -1.43
CA ALA A 268 -9.49 -19.91 -0.40
C ALA A 268 -9.12 -19.43 1.02
N LYS A 269 -8.39 -18.31 1.13
CA LYS A 269 -8.05 -17.66 2.41
C LYS A 269 -9.12 -16.67 2.88
N LEU A 270 -10.11 -16.33 2.04
CA LEU A 270 -11.14 -15.36 2.40
C LEU A 270 -11.95 -15.84 3.61
N GLY A 271 -12.04 -15.00 4.65
CA GLY A 271 -12.58 -15.43 5.94
C GLY A 271 -12.48 -14.39 7.05
N ASP A 272 -12.75 -14.81 8.29
CA ASP A 272 -12.53 -13.94 9.46
C ASP A 272 -11.04 -13.70 9.74
N SER A 273 -10.74 -12.77 10.64
CA SER A 273 -9.36 -12.39 10.99
C SER A 273 -8.55 -13.52 11.64
N TRP A 274 -9.21 -14.61 12.04
CA TRP A 274 -8.62 -15.77 12.71
C TRP A 274 -8.57 -17.02 11.82
N GLY A 275 -9.05 -16.93 10.57
CA GLY A 275 -9.09 -18.05 9.63
C GLY A 275 -10.02 -19.18 10.04
N ILE A 276 -10.92 -18.92 11.01
CA ILE A 276 -11.86 -19.91 11.54
C ILE A 276 -13.06 -20.02 10.61
N ARG A 277 -13.59 -18.88 10.17
CA ARG A 277 -14.71 -18.80 9.22
C ARG A 277 -14.18 -18.51 7.83
N ARG A 278 -14.74 -19.19 6.82
CA ARG A 278 -14.51 -18.88 5.41
C ARG A 278 -15.64 -18.02 4.87
N ALA A 279 -15.30 -17.01 4.08
CA ALA A 279 -16.29 -16.28 3.30
C ALA A 279 -16.85 -17.21 2.21
N LYS A 280 -18.15 -17.08 1.91
CA LYS A 280 -18.84 -17.94 0.93
C LYS A 280 -19.39 -17.10 -0.22
N GLY A 281 -19.33 -17.65 -1.43
CA GLY A 281 -19.93 -17.04 -2.64
C GLY A 281 -18.92 -16.30 -3.53
N ALA A 282 -19.35 -16.03 -4.77
CA ALA A 282 -18.54 -15.37 -5.80
C ALA A 282 -18.21 -13.90 -5.47
N ASP A 283 -18.98 -13.27 -4.58
CA ASP A 283 -18.85 -11.87 -4.18
C ASP A 283 -18.29 -11.70 -2.76
N ALA A 284 -17.54 -12.68 -2.25
CA ALA A 284 -17.03 -12.71 -0.87
C ALA A 284 -16.30 -11.42 -0.43
N CYS A 285 -15.57 -10.76 -1.35
CA CYS A 285 -14.93 -9.46 -1.06
C CYS A 285 -15.91 -8.28 -0.97
N ARG A 286 -17.12 -8.40 -1.54
CA ARG A 286 -18.12 -7.33 -1.72
C ARG A 286 -19.30 -7.45 -0.76
N THR A 287 -19.19 -8.32 0.25
CA THR A 287 -20.26 -8.80 1.13
C THR A 287 -20.96 -7.76 2.00
N ALA A 288 -20.75 -6.46 1.79
CA ALA A 288 -21.35 -5.39 2.58
C ALA A 288 -21.70 -4.11 1.80
N VAL A 289 -21.83 -4.20 0.48
CA VAL A 289 -22.28 -3.04 -0.31
C VAL A 289 -23.78 -3.14 -0.53
N THR A 290 -24.57 -2.49 0.33
CA THR A 290 -26.01 -2.27 0.09
C THR A 290 -26.32 -0.78 0.26
N ASP A 291 -26.16 -0.01 -0.83
CA ASP A 291 -26.67 1.36 -0.95
C ASP A 291 -27.82 1.36 -1.96
N GLU A 292 -28.99 0.90 -1.49
CA GLU A 292 -30.21 0.78 -2.28
C GLU A 292 -31.35 1.58 -1.65
N LYS A 293 -32.29 2.03 -2.49
CA LYS A 293 -33.47 2.78 -2.06
C LYS A 293 -34.26 2.00 -0.99
N GLY A 294 -34.32 2.55 0.22
CA GLY A 294 -35.04 1.96 1.35
C GLY A 294 -34.15 1.25 2.38
N ALA A 295 -32.87 1.03 2.08
CA ALA A 295 -31.89 0.65 3.09
C ALA A 295 -31.64 1.84 4.04
N ALA A 296 -31.58 1.57 5.35
CA ALA A 296 -31.23 2.59 6.32
C ALA A 296 -29.74 2.96 6.18
N GLN A 297 -29.44 4.25 6.23
CA GLN A 297 -28.07 4.76 6.11
C GLN A 297 -27.21 4.17 7.23
N GLY A 298 -26.05 3.60 6.89
CA GLY A 298 -25.17 2.96 7.89
C GLY A 298 -25.61 1.58 8.37
N VAL A 299 -26.61 0.95 7.72
CA VAL A 299 -26.99 -0.45 7.98
C VAL A 299 -26.26 -1.36 7.01
N TRP A 300 -25.17 -1.95 7.49
CA TRP A 300 -24.37 -2.89 6.73
C TRP A 300 -24.83 -4.31 7.04
N PHE A 301 -25.37 -5.00 6.04
CA PHE A 301 -25.76 -6.40 6.18
C PHE A 301 -24.57 -7.28 5.79
N THR A 302 -24.05 -8.06 6.74
CA THR A 302 -23.40 -9.31 6.36
C THR A 302 -24.50 -10.22 5.83
N ASP A 303 -24.38 -10.78 4.62
CA ASP A 303 -25.38 -11.74 4.17
C ASP A 303 -25.54 -12.89 5.21
N ALA A 304 -26.72 -13.52 5.23
CA ALA A 304 -26.99 -14.61 6.16
C ALA A 304 -26.06 -15.83 5.96
N ALA A 305 -25.41 -15.96 4.79
CA ALA A 305 -24.48 -17.05 4.50
C ALA A 305 -23.13 -16.89 5.23
N HIS A 306 -22.79 -15.70 5.72
CA HIS A 306 -21.61 -15.40 6.54
C HIS A 306 -21.83 -15.62 8.05
N ASN A 307 -23.07 -15.84 8.50
CA ASN A 307 -23.41 -16.11 9.90
C ASN A 307 -23.86 -17.57 10.09
N ALA A 308 -22.92 -18.48 10.32
CA ALA A 308 -23.22 -19.89 10.61
C ALA A 308 -23.93 -20.13 11.97
N ALA A 309 -24.14 -19.09 12.78
CA ALA A 309 -24.77 -19.19 14.10
C ALA A 309 -26.30 -19.04 14.08
N THR A 310 -26.90 -18.62 12.96
CA THR A 310 -28.33 -18.30 12.92
C THR A 310 -28.87 -18.15 11.49
N THR A 311 -30.07 -18.67 11.23
CA THR A 311 -30.84 -18.41 9.99
C THR A 311 -31.52 -17.04 9.98
N LYS A 312 -31.34 -16.26 11.05
CA LYS A 312 -31.84 -14.90 11.22
C LYS A 312 -30.66 -13.95 11.37
N VAL A 313 -30.62 -12.88 10.58
CA VAL A 313 -29.67 -11.77 10.72
C VAL A 313 -29.68 -11.28 12.17
N SER A 314 -28.64 -11.58 12.95
CA SER A 314 -28.61 -11.26 14.40
C SER A 314 -27.55 -10.24 14.79
N ALA A 315 -26.82 -9.67 13.83
CA ALA A 315 -25.90 -8.58 14.09
C ALA A 315 -25.96 -7.57 12.96
N VAL A 316 -26.78 -6.55 13.16
CA VAL A 316 -26.71 -5.30 12.42
C VAL A 316 -25.82 -4.38 13.25
N VAL A 317 -24.66 -3.99 12.73
CA VAL A 317 -23.88 -2.92 13.33
C VAL A 317 -24.41 -1.62 12.75
N LEU A 318 -25.18 -0.90 13.56
CA LEU A 318 -25.55 0.49 13.28
C LEU A 318 -24.32 1.35 13.60
N ALA A 319 -23.58 1.79 12.59
CA ALA A 319 -22.62 2.87 12.78
C ALA A 319 -23.39 4.19 12.65
N ALA A 320 -23.31 5.04 13.68
CA ALA A 320 -23.81 6.40 13.57
C ALA A 320 -23.03 7.16 12.49
N ASP A 321 -23.76 8.00 11.75
CA ASP A 321 -23.20 8.88 10.73
C ASP A 321 -22.11 9.78 11.36
N ALA A 322 -20.88 9.69 10.89
CA ALA A 322 -19.79 10.57 11.29
C ALA A 322 -19.64 11.77 10.34
N ILE A 323 -20.58 11.98 9.41
CA ILE A 323 -20.61 13.16 8.56
C ILE A 323 -21.56 14.20 9.20
N ALA A 324 -21.03 14.97 10.15
CA ALA A 324 -21.56 16.29 10.48
C ALA A 324 -20.94 17.31 9.52
#